data_AF-A0A6J1VZ43-F1
#
_entry.id   AF-A0A6J1VZ43-F1
#
_cell.length_a   1.000
_cell.length_b   1.000
_cell.length_c   1.000
_cell.angle_alpha   90.00
_cell.angle_beta   90.00
_cell.angle_gamma   90.00
#
_symmetry.space_group_name_H-M   'P 1'
#
loop_
_entity.id
_entity.type
_entity.pdbx_description
1 polymer ?
#
loop_
_entity_poly.entity_id
_entity_poly.type
_entity_poly.pdbx_seq_one_letter_code
_entity_poly.pdbx_strand_id
1 'polypeptide(L)'
;MEILRRYCNIQLPKEFYDVRLCWLDTFPLSQPLTLKHPSRIQVASPAEELSPTEEDTKQEAQPEDANPAFSAKVLLLSSPGIEEFYRNCLLYIEEPSDQREIPEHPTKQIKFLLGKKAEELLLVGGEWSPSLDGADPATNPTVLILTAIRCVKAQIGLDLSPCMKW
;
A
#
# COMPACT_ATOMS: atom_id res chain seq x y z
N MET A 1 -23.04 -14.62 -4.59
CA MET A 1 -22.85 -13.15 -4.75
C MET A 1 -21.48 -12.87 -5.36
N GLU A 2 -21.41 -12.15 -6.48
CA GLU A 2 -20.16 -11.85 -7.18
C GLU A 2 -19.13 -11.09 -6.31
N ILE A 3 -19.60 -10.25 -5.38
CA ILE A 3 -18.74 -9.51 -4.44
C ILE A 3 -17.93 -10.44 -3.52
N LEU A 4 -18.52 -11.49 -2.95
CA LEU A 4 -17.80 -12.45 -2.08
C LEU A 4 -16.89 -13.38 -2.90
N ARG A 5 -17.20 -13.59 -4.19
CA ARG A 5 -16.31 -14.31 -5.11
C ARG A 5 -15.05 -13.50 -5.41
N ARG A 6 -15.17 -12.18 -5.53
CA ARG A 6 -14.05 -11.26 -5.84
C ARG A 6 -13.30 -10.76 -4.61
N TYR A 7 -14.00 -10.59 -3.49
CA TYR A 7 -13.48 -10.06 -2.23
C TYR A 7 -13.92 -10.99 -1.11
N CYS A 8 -13.26 -12.15 -1.00
CA CYS A 8 -13.64 -13.20 -0.05
C CYS A 8 -13.63 -12.74 1.42
N ASN A 9 -12.84 -11.72 1.75
CA ASN A 9 -12.67 -11.21 3.11
C ASN A 9 -13.48 -9.93 3.40
N ILE A 10 -14.31 -9.47 2.47
CA ILE A 10 -15.11 -8.25 2.71
C ILE A 10 -16.26 -8.55 3.67
N GLN A 11 -16.38 -7.75 4.72
CA GLN A 11 -17.54 -7.83 5.61
C GLN A 11 -18.70 -7.03 4.99
N LEU A 12 -19.82 -7.71 4.72
CA LEU A 12 -21.02 -7.07 4.18
C LEU A 12 -22.02 -6.75 5.30
N PRO A 13 -22.63 -5.56 5.31
CA PRO A 13 -23.76 -5.24 6.20
C PRO A 13 -24.96 -6.15 5.99
N LYS A 14 -25.84 -6.26 6.99
CA LYS A 14 -27.05 -7.11 6.92
C LYS A 14 -28.06 -6.59 5.90
N GLU A 15 -28.05 -5.29 5.62
CA GLU A 15 -28.93 -4.60 4.69
C GLU A 15 -28.38 -4.56 3.25
N PHE A 16 -27.29 -5.29 2.98
CA PHE A 16 -26.70 -5.35 1.65
C PHE A 16 -27.66 -6.02 0.65
N TYR A 17 -28.05 -5.30 -0.41
CA TYR A 17 -29.04 -5.79 -1.37
C TYR A 17 -28.55 -5.86 -2.82
N ASP A 18 -27.60 -5.02 -3.23
CA ASP A 18 -27.13 -4.98 -4.62
C ASP A 18 -25.66 -4.54 -4.73
N VAL A 19 -24.94 -5.07 -5.71
CA VAL A 19 -23.60 -4.64 -6.09
C VAL A 19 -23.54 -4.39 -7.59
N ARG A 20 -23.17 -3.17 -7.98
CA ARG A 20 -22.92 -2.82 -9.38
C ARG A 20 -21.43 -2.51 -9.56
N LEU A 21 -20.78 -3.30 -10.41
CA LEU A 21 -19.36 -3.17 -10.71
C LEU A 21 -19.19 -2.22 -11.91
N CYS A 22 -19.17 -0.92 -11.64
CA CYS A 22 -19.09 0.14 -12.65
C CYS A 22 -17.66 0.61 -12.94
N TRP A 23 -16.66 -0.29 -12.92
CA TRP A 23 -15.25 0.09 -13.11
C TRP A 23 -15.00 0.85 -14.41
N LEU A 24 -15.74 0.49 -15.47
CA LEU A 24 -15.70 1.15 -16.78
C LEU A 24 -16.23 2.59 -16.75
N ASP A 25 -17.20 2.88 -15.87
CA ASP A 25 -17.79 4.22 -15.71
C ASP A 25 -17.00 5.10 -14.72
N THR A 26 -16.22 4.47 -13.84
CA THR A 26 -15.57 5.16 -12.69
C THR A 26 -14.16 5.67 -13.03
N PHE A 27 -13.53 5.17 -14.10
CA PHE A 27 -12.19 5.59 -14.55
C PHE A 27 -12.17 5.92 -16.05
N PRO A 28 -12.82 7.01 -16.48
CA PRO A 28 -12.70 7.44 -17.86
C PRO A 28 -11.25 7.91 -18.14
N LEU A 29 -10.80 7.79 -19.40
CA LEU A 29 -9.48 8.30 -19.84
C LEU A 29 -9.25 9.77 -19.47
N SER A 30 -10.33 10.56 -19.45
CA SER A 30 -10.34 11.97 -19.06
C SER A 30 -10.18 12.21 -17.55
N GLN A 31 -10.35 11.19 -16.71
CA GLN A 31 -10.22 11.27 -15.26
C GLN A 31 -9.56 9.99 -14.69
N PRO A 32 -8.22 9.92 -14.72
CA PRO A 32 -7.48 8.78 -14.18
C PRO A 32 -7.73 8.56 -12.69
N LEU A 33 -7.63 7.30 -12.25
CA LEU A 33 -7.67 6.93 -10.83
C LEU A 33 -6.67 7.80 -10.05
N THR A 34 -7.19 8.57 -9.11
CA THR A 34 -6.37 9.48 -8.29
C THR A 34 -6.20 8.88 -6.90
N LEU A 35 -5.02 8.33 -6.59
CA LEU A 35 -4.67 7.85 -5.24
C LEU A 35 -4.27 8.98 -4.28
N LYS A 36 -4.46 10.25 -4.66
CA LYS A 36 -3.97 11.45 -3.93
C LYS A 36 -4.65 11.72 -2.60
N HIS A 37 -5.63 10.91 -2.20
CA HIS A 37 -6.31 11.13 -0.93
C HIS A 37 -5.56 10.42 0.19
N PRO A 38 -5.06 11.16 1.21
CA PRO A 38 -4.44 10.53 2.36
C PRO A 38 -5.45 9.55 2.99
N SER A 39 -5.11 8.27 2.97
CA SER A 39 -5.92 7.23 3.57
C SER A 39 -5.56 7.13 5.04
N ARG A 40 -6.52 7.43 5.93
CA ARG A 40 -6.31 7.33 7.37
C ARG A 40 -6.45 5.88 7.79
N ILE A 41 -5.33 5.21 8.07
CA ILE A 41 -5.33 3.89 8.68
C ILE A 41 -5.41 4.10 10.20
N GLN A 42 -6.51 3.64 10.81
CA GLN A 42 -6.59 3.55 12.27
C GLN A 42 -5.94 2.23 12.70
N VAL A 43 -4.80 2.33 13.37
CA VAL A 43 -4.20 1.19 14.06
C VAL A 43 -4.94 1.06 15.39
N ALA A 44 -5.68 -0.02 15.57
CA ALA A 44 -6.27 -0.33 16.87
C ALA A 44 -5.11 -0.52 17.87
N SER A 45 -5.25 0.04 19.08
CA SER A 45 -4.33 -0.21 20.17
C SER A 45 -4.19 -1.73 20.33
N PRO A 46 -2.99 -2.29 20.48
CA PRO A 46 -2.85 -3.68 20.84
C PRO A 46 -3.52 -3.84 22.20
N ALA A 47 -4.69 -4.47 22.23
CA ALA A 47 -5.16 -5.09 23.45
C ALA A 47 -4.16 -6.21 23.72
N GLU A 48 -3.27 -5.97 24.70
CA GLU A 48 -2.42 -6.93 25.40
C GLU A 48 -2.29 -8.31 24.73
N GLU A 49 -1.45 -8.45 23.71
CA GLU A 49 -1.03 -9.78 23.26
C GLU A 49 0.49 -9.90 23.12
N LEU A 50 1.01 -10.62 24.10
CA LEU A 50 2.06 -11.64 24.04
C LEU A 50 3.53 -11.18 24.04
N SER A 51 4.21 -11.65 25.08
CA SER A 51 5.62 -11.54 25.42
C SER A 51 6.57 -11.76 24.24
N PRO A 52 7.69 -11.02 24.15
CA PRO A 52 8.69 -11.23 23.11
C PRO A 52 9.31 -12.63 23.28
N THR A 53 9.11 -13.49 22.30
CA THR A 53 9.82 -14.78 22.23
C THR A 53 11.21 -14.52 21.67
N GLU A 54 12.23 -14.96 22.39
CA GLU A 54 13.66 -14.74 22.15
C GLU A 54 14.20 -15.52 20.94
N GLU A 55 13.67 -15.31 19.73
CA GLU A 55 14.26 -15.88 18.50
C GLU A 55 14.10 -14.92 17.31
N ASP A 56 14.78 -13.77 17.34
CA ASP A 56 14.78 -12.79 16.25
C ASP A 56 16.20 -12.24 16.01
N THR A 57 17.18 -13.13 15.92
CA THR A 57 18.58 -12.80 15.65
C THR A 57 18.81 -12.51 14.16
N LYS A 58 18.21 -11.42 13.69
CA LYS A 58 18.67 -10.55 12.58
C LYS A 58 17.81 -9.30 12.52
N GLN A 59 17.55 -8.69 13.67
CA GLN A 59 17.15 -7.29 13.72
C GLN A 59 18.33 -6.47 13.15
N GLU A 60 18.18 -5.92 11.94
CA GLU A 60 18.89 -4.68 11.63
C GLU A 60 18.47 -3.68 12.70
N ALA A 61 19.43 -3.35 13.56
CA ALA A 61 19.23 -2.68 14.84
C ALA A 61 18.20 -1.56 14.74
N GLN A 62 17.05 -1.74 15.41
CA GLN A 62 16.18 -0.61 15.65
C GLN A 62 16.98 0.44 16.44
N PRO A 63 16.85 1.74 16.13
CA PRO A 63 17.53 2.78 16.86
C PRO A 63 17.19 2.69 18.35
N GLU A 64 18.17 2.81 19.24
CA GLU A 64 17.93 2.74 20.70
C GLU A 64 16.98 3.85 21.20
N ASP A 65 16.83 4.92 20.43
CA ASP A 65 15.97 6.07 20.71
C ASP A 65 14.66 6.07 19.90
N ALA A 66 14.30 4.96 19.25
CA ALA A 66 13.05 4.85 18.51
C ALA A 66 11.83 5.08 19.42
N ASN A 67 10.91 5.94 18.98
CA ASN A 67 9.68 6.22 19.70
C ASN A 67 8.48 5.60 18.96
N PRO A 68 7.79 4.60 19.54
CA PRO A 68 6.65 3.95 18.89
C PRO A 68 5.43 4.86 18.71
N ALA A 69 5.41 6.05 19.31
CA ALA A 69 4.33 7.02 19.14
C ALA A 69 4.16 7.47 17.68
N PHE A 70 5.23 7.43 16.88
CA PHE A 70 5.19 7.78 15.47
C PHE A 70 5.93 6.75 14.62
N SER A 71 5.30 6.34 13.52
CA SER A 71 5.91 5.43 12.55
C SER A 71 5.57 5.85 11.13
N ALA A 72 6.46 5.52 10.21
CA ALA A 72 6.25 5.67 8.78
C ALA A 72 6.11 4.28 8.15
N LYS A 73 5.06 4.08 7.35
CA LYS A 73 4.84 2.86 6.56
C LYS A 73 4.74 3.23 5.10
N VAL A 74 5.45 2.49 4.26
CA VAL A 74 5.57 2.73 2.83
C VAL A 74 5.00 1.53 2.08
N LEU A 75 4.06 1.81 1.18
CA LEU A 75 3.48 0.84 0.27
C LEU A 75 3.87 1.21 -1.15
N LEU A 76 4.82 0.47 -1.70
CA LEU A 76 5.27 0.70 -3.09
C LEU A 76 4.31 0.00 -4.04
N LEU A 77 3.75 0.77 -4.96
CA LEU A 77 2.83 0.30 -5.98
C LEU A 77 3.51 0.27 -7.35
N SER A 78 3.26 -0.79 -8.10
CA SER A 78 3.59 -0.89 -9.52
C SER A 78 2.33 -1.16 -10.32
N SER A 79 2.19 -0.48 -11.46
CA SER A 79 1.15 -0.72 -12.46
C SER A 79 1.73 -0.42 -13.84
N PRO A 80 1.18 -1.03 -14.91
CA PRO A 80 1.50 -0.59 -16.27
C PRO A 80 1.11 0.87 -16.49
N GLY A 81 1.57 1.44 -17.61
CA GLY A 81 1.12 2.76 -18.06
C GLY A 81 -0.39 2.79 -18.25
N ILE A 82 -0.99 3.98 -18.14
CA ILE A 82 -2.47 4.13 -18.12
C ILE A 82 -3.15 3.54 -19.37
N GLU A 83 -2.52 3.66 -20.55
CA GLU A 83 -3.03 3.10 -21.81
C GLU A 83 -3.03 1.57 -21.80
N GLU A 84 -1.92 0.96 -21.36
CA GLU A 84 -1.80 -0.50 -21.24
C GLU A 84 -2.70 -1.05 -20.13
N PHE A 85 -2.82 -0.33 -19.01
CA PHE A 85 -3.77 -0.66 -17.96
C PHE A 85 -5.20 -0.73 -18.50
N TYR A 86 -5.61 0.26 -19.30
CA TYR A 86 -6.92 0.28 -19.92
C TYR A 86 -7.10 -0.79 -20.98
N ARG A 87 -6.10 -1.07 -21.81
CA ARG A 87 -6.13 -2.18 -22.78
C ARG A 87 -6.34 -3.52 -22.07
N ASN A 88 -5.66 -3.73 -20.94
CA ASN A 88 -5.72 -5.00 -20.22
C ASN A 88 -7.00 -5.14 -19.39
N CYS A 89 -7.51 -4.05 -18.81
CA CYS A 89 -8.64 -4.09 -17.86
C CYS A 89 -9.99 -3.71 -18.47
N LEU A 90 -10.01 -2.95 -19.56
CA LEU A 90 -11.22 -2.46 -20.21
C LEU A 90 -11.27 -3.03 -21.64
N LEU A 91 -12.49 -3.24 -22.17
CA LEU A 91 -12.72 -3.68 -23.56
C LEU A 91 -12.40 -2.57 -24.58
N TYR A 92 -11.38 -1.77 -24.35
CA TYR A 92 -11.06 -0.62 -25.18
C TYR A 92 -9.92 -0.97 -26.13
N ILE A 93 -10.27 -1.40 -27.34
CA ILE A 93 -9.45 -1.17 -28.54
C ILE A 93 -10.39 -0.89 -29.71
N GLU A 94 -10.13 0.20 -30.43
CA GLU A 94 -10.76 0.59 -31.70
C GLU A 94 -10.40 -0.35 -32.86
N GLU A 95 -9.62 -1.42 -32.63
CA GLU A 95 -9.15 -2.34 -33.66
C GLU A 95 -9.96 -3.65 -33.66
N PRO A 96 -10.72 -3.91 -34.74
CA PRO A 96 -11.60 -5.08 -34.84
C PRO A 96 -10.88 -6.42 -35.11
N SER A 97 -9.54 -6.43 -35.20
CA SER A 97 -8.76 -7.59 -35.66
C SER A 97 -8.14 -8.45 -34.56
N ASP A 98 -7.93 -7.92 -33.35
CA ASP A 98 -7.36 -8.72 -32.26
C ASP A 98 -8.44 -9.56 -31.59
N GLN A 99 -8.17 -10.86 -31.50
CA GLN A 99 -9.03 -11.82 -30.81
C GLN A 99 -9.24 -11.31 -29.38
N ARG A 100 -10.50 -11.06 -29.04
CA ARG A 100 -10.94 -10.45 -27.78
C ARG A 100 -10.44 -11.26 -26.59
N GLU A 101 -9.27 -10.91 -26.06
CA GLU A 101 -8.85 -11.40 -24.76
C GLU A 101 -9.83 -10.87 -23.72
N ILE A 102 -10.28 -11.76 -22.83
CA ILE A 102 -11.23 -11.40 -21.78
C ILE A 102 -10.53 -10.37 -20.87
N PRO A 103 -11.14 -9.19 -20.62
CA PRO A 103 -10.53 -8.17 -19.81
C PRO A 103 -10.11 -8.71 -18.45
N GLU A 104 -8.90 -8.37 -18.06
CA GLU A 104 -8.35 -8.75 -16.78
C GLU A 104 -8.91 -7.88 -15.65
N HIS A 105 -9.01 -8.45 -14.45
CA HIS A 105 -9.39 -7.66 -13.30
C HIS A 105 -8.25 -6.67 -12.94
N PRO A 106 -8.53 -5.39 -12.63
CA PRO A 106 -7.52 -4.40 -12.25
C PRO A 106 -6.53 -4.84 -11.16
N THR A 107 -6.98 -5.67 -10.23
CA THR A 107 -6.13 -6.23 -9.15
C THR A 107 -5.02 -7.14 -9.68
N LYS A 108 -5.12 -7.64 -10.92
CA LYS A 108 -4.01 -8.34 -11.58
C LYS A 108 -2.93 -7.39 -12.08
N GLN A 109 -3.30 -6.17 -12.45
CA GLN A 109 -2.41 -5.17 -13.05
C GLN A 109 -1.73 -4.27 -12.00
N ILE A 110 -2.34 -4.12 -10.82
CA ILE A 110 -1.77 -3.37 -9.69
C ILE A 110 -1.05 -4.33 -8.75
N LYS A 111 0.24 -4.10 -8.53
CA LYS A 111 1.09 -4.89 -7.62
C LYS A 111 1.59 -4.02 -6.48
N PHE A 112 1.75 -4.64 -5.32
CA PHE A 112 2.31 -4.02 -4.13
C PHE A 112 3.55 -4.76 -3.68
N LEU A 113 4.59 -4.02 -3.28
CA LEU A 113 5.73 -4.62 -2.59
C LEU A 113 5.41 -4.72 -1.10
N LEU A 114 5.45 -5.95 -0.58
CA LEU A 114 5.25 -6.26 0.83
C LEU A 114 6.41 -7.12 1.31
N GLY A 115 6.83 -6.93 2.57
CA GLY A 115 7.67 -7.87 3.27
C GLY A 115 6.86 -9.11 3.66
N LYS A 116 7.51 -10.28 3.72
CA LYS A 116 6.92 -11.50 4.28
C LYS A 116 7.77 -11.95 5.47
N LYS A 117 7.17 -12.04 6.65
CA LYS A 117 7.79 -12.65 7.84
C LYS A 117 6.88 -13.78 8.32
N ALA A 118 7.40 -15.00 8.33
CA ALA A 118 6.59 -16.21 8.52
C ALA A 118 5.38 -16.22 7.58
N GLU A 119 4.15 -16.21 8.09
CA GLU A 119 2.92 -16.14 7.29
C GLU A 119 2.24 -14.76 7.32
N GLU A 120 2.91 -13.74 7.86
CA GLU A 120 2.39 -12.38 7.92
C GLU A 120 2.97 -11.49 6.82
N LEU A 121 2.10 -10.69 6.22
CA LEU A 121 2.45 -9.64 5.27
C LEU A 121 2.76 -8.36 6.04
N LEU A 122 3.96 -7.81 5.83
CA LEU A 122 4.44 -6.62 6.50
C LEU A 122 4.62 -5.47 5.51
N LEU A 123 4.24 -4.27 5.94
CA LEU A 123 4.57 -3.05 5.24
C LEU A 123 6.02 -2.65 5.54
N VAL A 124 6.74 -2.21 4.50
CA VAL A 124 8.07 -1.63 4.64
C VAL A 124 7.96 -0.35 5.45
N GLY A 125 8.90 -0.13 6.36
CA GLY A 125 8.88 1.05 7.23
C GLY A 125 9.09 0.71 8.69
N GLY A 126 9.07 1.72 9.55
CA GLY A 126 9.44 1.59 10.94
C GLY A 126 9.16 2.84 11.76
N GLU A 127 9.60 2.78 13.00
CA GLU A 127 9.42 3.85 13.99
C GLU A 127 10.35 5.02 13.72
N TRP A 128 9.86 6.21 14.05
CA TRP A 128 10.65 7.43 14.01
C TRP A 128 11.71 7.42 15.12
N SER A 129 12.91 7.90 14.78
CA SER A 129 14.03 8.06 15.71
C SER A 129 14.49 9.52 15.72
N PRO A 130 14.53 10.20 16.89
CA PRO A 130 14.99 11.58 16.99
C PRO A 130 16.41 11.79 16.45
N SER A 131 17.34 10.90 16.75
CA SER A 131 18.74 11.03 16.34
C SER A 131 18.96 10.88 14.84
N LEU A 132 18.13 10.07 14.17
CA LEU A 132 18.30 9.75 12.75
C LEU A 132 17.35 10.52 11.82
N ASP A 133 16.14 10.83 12.29
CA ASP A 133 15.07 11.42 11.46
C ASP A 133 14.78 12.88 11.81
N GLY A 134 15.28 13.40 12.95
CA GLY A 134 15.23 14.81 13.29
C GLY A 134 14.21 15.19 14.36
N ALA A 135 13.49 16.28 14.15
CA ALA A 135 12.59 16.88 15.15
C ALA A 135 11.32 16.04 15.41
N ASP A 136 10.61 16.33 16.51
CA ASP A 136 9.38 15.64 16.90
C ASP A 136 8.29 15.76 15.81
N PRO A 137 7.77 14.62 15.26
CA PRO A 137 6.71 14.60 14.26
C PRO A 137 5.43 15.35 14.67
N ALA A 138 5.16 15.47 15.98
CA ALA A 138 4.03 16.25 16.48
C ALA A 138 4.12 17.73 16.09
N THR A 139 5.34 18.27 16.02
CA THR A 139 5.60 19.66 15.65
C THR A 139 5.93 19.83 14.17
N ASN A 140 6.56 18.82 13.56
CA ASN A 140 6.90 18.83 12.14
C ASN A 140 6.66 17.45 11.52
N PRO A 141 5.46 17.16 10.96
CA PRO A 141 5.13 15.83 10.44
C PRO A 141 5.96 15.44 9.20
N THR A 142 6.59 16.40 8.52
CA THR A 142 7.41 16.11 7.32
C THR A 142 8.65 15.27 7.62
N VAL A 143 9.10 15.23 8.89
CA VAL A 143 10.23 14.37 9.32
C VAL A 143 9.95 12.87 9.12
N LEU A 144 8.68 12.46 9.05
CA LEU A 144 8.31 11.07 8.76
C LEU A 144 8.70 10.64 7.34
N ILE A 145 8.93 11.60 6.43
CA ILE A 145 9.52 11.32 5.12
C ILE A 145 10.95 10.80 5.29
N LEU A 146 11.73 11.38 6.21
CA LEU A 146 13.10 10.92 6.50
C LEU A 146 13.07 9.53 7.14
N THR A 147 12.15 9.28 8.06
CA THR A 147 11.89 7.93 8.61
C THR A 147 11.57 6.93 7.50
N ALA A 148 10.69 7.29 6.56
CA ALA A 148 10.35 6.45 5.42
C ALA A 148 11.58 6.14 4.54
N ILE A 149 12.37 7.16 4.18
CA ILE A 149 13.59 7.00 3.38
C ILE A 149 14.58 6.08 4.10
N ARG A 150 14.84 6.31 5.39
CA ARG A 150 15.76 5.51 6.20
C ARG A 150 15.33 4.04 6.26
N CYS A 151 14.08 3.79 6.63
CA CYS A 151 13.58 2.43 6.80
C CYS A 151 13.52 1.67 5.48
N VAL A 152 13.09 2.30 4.39
CA VAL A 152 13.03 1.67 3.06
C VAL A 152 14.44 1.35 2.55
N LYS A 153 15.38 2.27 2.72
CA LYS A 153 16.77 2.06 2.31
C LYS A 153 17.44 0.93 3.10
N ALA A 154 17.18 0.84 4.40
CA ALA A 154 17.68 -0.26 5.24
C ALA A 154 17.04 -1.61 4.84
N GLN A 155 15.70 -1.69 4.85
CA GLN A 155 14.99 -2.96 4.72
C GLN A 155 15.02 -3.58 3.31
N ILE A 156 15.03 -2.75 2.25
CA ILE A 156 14.95 -3.24 0.86
C ILE A 156 16.00 -2.64 -0.08
N GLY A 157 16.93 -1.83 0.44
CA GLY A 157 18.02 -1.25 -0.37
C GLY A 157 17.59 -0.16 -1.36
N LEU A 158 16.34 0.30 -1.31
CA LEU A 158 15.80 1.32 -2.22
C LEU A 158 15.93 2.71 -1.61
N ASP A 159 16.57 3.64 -2.33
CA ASP A 159 16.71 5.02 -1.88
C ASP A 159 15.57 5.89 -2.42
N LEU A 160 14.70 6.37 -1.52
CA LEU A 160 13.59 7.25 -1.85
C LEU A 160 13.94 8.74 -1.79
N SER A 161 15.17 9.12 -1.42
CA SER A 161 15.58 10.53 -1.39
C SER A 161 15.39 11.31 -2.71
N PRO A 162 15.44 10.70 -3.92
CA PRO A 162 15.15 11.41 -5.17
C PRO A 162 13.66 11.72 -5.40
N CYS A 163 12.75 11.16 -4.58
CA CYS A 163 11.33 11.41 -4.72
C CYS A 163 11.00 12.87 -4.43
N MET A 164 10.51 13.59 -5.46
CA MET A 164 10.16 15.00 -5.36
C MET A 164 8.73 15.26 -4.84
N LYS A 165 7.91 14.21 -4.76
CA LYS A 165 6.50 14.27 -4.37
C LYS A 165 6.27 13.24 -3.28
N TRP A 166 5.78 13.72 -2.15
CA TRP A 166 5.43 12.96 -0.95
C TRP A 166 4.00 13.29 -0.55
#